data_AF-A0A1B1MYR7-F1
#
_entry.id   AF-A0A1B1MYR7-F1
#
_cell.length_a   1.000
_cell.length_b   1.000
_cell.length_c   1.000
_cell.angle_alpha   90.00
_cell.angle_beta   90.00
_cell.angle_gamma   90.00
#
_symmetry.space_group_name_H-M   'P 1'
#
loop_
_entity.id
_entity.type
_entity.pdbx_description
1 polymer ?
#
loop_
_entity_poly.entity_id
_entity_poly.type
_entity_poly.pdbx_seq_one_letter_code
_entity_poly.pdbx_strand_id
1 'polypeptide(L)' 'MKAATYQGKTKLEVKEVRAPIIHLIPELYLQIKHGVIDPTDIITHRLGLEQAKHGYSVFDNKEEDCIKVILKP' A
#
# COMPACT_ATOMS: atom_id res chain seq x y z
N MET A 1 -0.06 1.00 -11.76
CA MET A 1 0.02 2.38 -11.22
C MET A 1 0.30 3.32 -12.38
N LYS A 2 -0.17 4.58 -12.33
CA LYS A 2 0.18 5.59 -13.33
C LYS A 2 1.40 6.36 -12.83
N ALA A 3 2.54 6.20 -13.49
CA ALA A 3 3.72 7.00 -13.23
C ALA A 3 3.76 8.15 -14.24
N ALA A 4 3.75 9.39 -13.76
CA ALA A 4 3.93 10.56 -14.60
C ALA A 4 5.37 11.05 -14.45
N THR A 5 6.11 11.11 -15.56
CA THR A 5 7.44 11.72 -15.58
C THR A 5 7.34 13.08 -16.25
N TYR A 6 7.72 14.13 -15.53
CA TYR A 6 7.70 15.51 -16.02
C TYR A 6 9.10 15.90 -16.52
N GLN A 7 9.26 16.04 -17.84
CA GLN A 7 10.51 16.53 -18.45
C GLN A 7 10.27 17.92 -19.04
N GLY A 8 10.25 18.94 -18.17
CA GLY A 8 10.13 20.34 -18.54
C GLY A 8 8.70 20.82 -18.82
N LYS A 9 8.57 22.14 -19.07
CA LYS A 9 7.31 22.91 -19.03
C LYS A 9 6.18 22.47 -19.97
N THR A 10 6.39 21.52 -20.87
CA THR A 10 5.43 21.22 -21.95
C THR A 10 5.27 19.75 -22.33
N LYS A 11 5.95 18.80 -21.66
CA LYS A 11 5.83 17.36 -22.02
C LYS A 11 5.50 16.50 -20.80
N LEU A 12 4.23 16.09 -20.71
CA LEU A 12 3.75 15.11 -19.75
C LEU A 12 3.68 13.74 -20.44
N GLU A 13 4.54 12.81 -20.03
CA GLU A 13 4.44 11.41 -20.45
C GLU A 13 3.81 10.59 -19.31
N VAL A 14 2.66 9.97 -19.61
CA VAL A 14 1.98 9.04 -18.71
C VAL A 14 2.40 7.62 -19.08
N LYS A 15 3.05 6.92 -18.15
CA LYS A 15 3.44 5.52 -18.31
C LYS A 15 2.58 4.64 -17.42
N GLU A 16 1.87 3.70 -18.05
CA GLU A 16 1.15 2.65 -17.34
C GLU A 16 2.08 1.46 -17.13
N VAL A 17 2.58 1.33 -15.90
CA VAL A 17 3.47 0.24 -15.52
C VAL A 17 2.91 -0.51 -14.33
N ARG A 18 3.20 -1.82 -14.30
CA ARG A 18 3.02 -2.61 -13.09
C ARG A 18 4.05 -2.18 -12.05
N ALA A 19 3.70 -2.31 -10.77
CA ALA A 19 4.65 -2.06 -9.70
C ALA A 19 5.84 -3.02 -9.85
N PRO A 20 7.10 -2.56 -9.86
CA PRO A 20 8.27 -3.42 -10.04
C PRO A 20 8.65 -4.12 -8.72
N ILE A 21 7.72 -4.91 -8.18
CA ILE A 21 7.81 -5.48 -6.82
C ILE A 21 9.11 -6.27 -6.62
N ILE A 22 9.44 -7.19 -7.53
CA ILE A 22 10.58 -8.10 -7.39
C ILE A 22 11.90 -7.35 -7.16
N HIS A 23 12.11 -6.24 -7.87
CA HIS A 23 13.35 -5.46 -7.78
C HIS A 23 13.40 -4.56 -6.54
N LEU A 24 12.24 -4.11 -6.05
CA LEU A 24 12.14 -3.19 -4.91
C LEU A 24 12.09 -3.89 -3.55
N ILE A 25 11.57 -5.12 -3.49
CA ILE A 25 11.39 -5.84 -2.22
C ILE A 25 12.68 -5.95 -1.38
N PRO A 26 13.85 -6.28 -1.95
CA PRO A 26 15.08 -6.38 -1.14
C PRO A 26 15.45 -5.07 -0.43
N GLU A 27 15.34 -3.95 -1.14
CA GLU A 27 15.64 -2.63 -0.60
C GLU A 27 14.61 -2.20 0.45
N LEU A 28 13.32 -2.33 0.14
CA LEU A 28 12.24 -1.98 1.06
C LEU A 28 12.31 -2.80 2.35
N TYR A 29 12.65 -4.08 2.26
CA TYR A 29 12.85 -4.93 3.42
C TYR A 29 14.01 -4.44 4.31
N LEU A 30 15.14 -4.04 3.72
CA LEU A 30 16.27 -3.49 4.48
C LEU A 30 15.91 -2.17 5.15
N GLN A 31 15.15 -1.30 4.47
CA GLN A 31 14.68 -0.05 5.05
C GLN A 31 13.77 -0.29 6.27
N ILE A 32 12.86 -1.27 6.19
CA ILE A 32 12.01 -1.67 7.31
C ILE A 32 12.86 -2.25 8.45
N LYS A 33 13.79 -3.16 8.12
CA LYS A 33 14.66 -3.82 9.11
C LYS A 33 15.56 -2.83 9.86
N HIS A 34 16.03 -1.79 9.18
CA HIS A 34 16.87 -0.75 9.78
C HIS A 34 16.05 0.39 10.42
N GLY A 35 14.71 0.29 10.42
CA GLY A 35 13.83 1.30 11.03
C GLY A 35 13.75 2.62 10.26
N VAL A 36 14.17 2.64 8.99
CA VAL A 36 14.05 3.81 8.11
C VAL A 36 12.59 4.08 7.77
N ILE A 37 11.78 3.02 7.64
CA ILE A 37 10.34 3.09 7.37
C ILE A 37 9.63 2.13 8.33
N ASP A 38 8.56 2.61 8.97
CA ASP A 38 7.60 1.77 9.68
C ASP A 38 6.24 1.77 8.94
N PRO A 39 5.91 0.70 8.19
CA PRO A 39 4.65 0.61 7.48
C PRO A 39 3.48 0.20 8.39
N THR A 40 3.70 0.00 9.70
CA THR A 40 2.63 -0.42 10.61
C THR A 40 1.67 0.70 10.97
N ASP A 41 2.08 1.96 10.81
CA ASP A 41 1.29 3.16 11.10
C ASP A 41 -0.02 3.23 10.30
N ILE A 42 -0.02 2.73 9.06
CA ILE A 42 -1.23 2.73 8.21
C ILE A 42 -2.22 1.61 8.55
N ILE A 43 -1.88 0.70 9.47
CA ILE A 43 -2.72 -0.46 9.81
C ILE A 43 -3.74 -0.04 10.88
N THR A 44 -4.97 0.20 10.45
CA THR A 44 -6.07 0.60 11.35
C THR A 44 -6.82 -0.60 11.92
N HIS A 45 -6.92 -1.71 11.18
CA HIS A 45 -7.68 -2.89 11.61
C HIS A 45 -6.85 -4.17 11.52
N ARG A 46 -6.86 -4.96 12.60
CA ARG A 46 -6.26 -6.30 12.67
C ARG A 46 -7.35 -7.27 13.09
N LEU A 47 -7.79 -8.11 12.15
CA LEU A 47 -8.96 -8.99 12.32
C LEU A 47 -8.56 -10.45 12.07
N GLY A 48 -9.32 -11.40 12.63
CA GLY A 48 -9.20 -12.81 12.29
C GLY A 48 -9.79 -13.14 10.91
N LEU A 49 -9.48 -14.32 10.36
CA LEU A 49 -9.99 -14.76 9.05
C LEU A 49 -11.52 -14.88 9.03
N GLU A 50 -12.13 -15.25 10.15
CA GLU A 50 -13.59 -15.35 10.32
C GLU A 50 -14.29 -13.98 10.17
N GLN A 51 -13.57 -12.89 10.42
CA GLN A 51 -14.07 -11.52 10.29
C GLN A 51 -13.77 -10.90 8.91
N ALA A 52 -13.22 -11.66 7.96
CA ALA A 52 -12.83 -11.16 6.64
C ALA A 52 -13.96 -10.38 5.95
N LYS A 53 -15.20 -10.89 6.01
CA LYS A 53 -16.37 -10.23 5.41
C LYS A 53 -16.57 -8.81 5.95
N HIS A 54 -16.45 -8.64 7.27
CA HIS A 54 -16.55 -7.33 7.91
C HIS A 54 -15.38 -6.44 7.48
N GLY A 55 -14.15 -6.95 7.50
CA GLY A 55 -12.96 -6.20 7.06
C GLY A 55 -13.07 -5.68 5.61
N TYR A 56 -13.61 -6.50 4.69
CA TYR A 56 -13.87 -6.04 3.31
C TYR A 56 -14.93 -4.94 3.26
N SER A 57 -16.03 -5.07 4.01
CA SER A 57 -17.10 -4.07 4.05
C SER A 57 -16.59 -2.71 4.55
N VAL A 58 -15.87 -2.72 5.68
CA VAL A 58 -15.34 -1.50 6.31
C VAL A 58 -14.35 -0.79 5.37
N PHE A 59 -13.47 -1.55 4.70
CA PHE A 59 -12.51 -1.00 3.75
C PHE A 59 -13.18 -0.42 2.49
N ASP A 60 -14.16 -1.11 1.91
CA ASP A 60 -14.83 -0.68 0.68
C ASP A 60 -15.74 0.54 0.92
N ASN A 61 -16.50 0.52 2.01
CA ASN A 61 -17.40 1.61 2.40
C ASN A 61 -16.68 2.80 3.04
N LYS A 62 -15.37 2.67 3.36
CA LYS A 62 -14.56 3.67 4.07
C LYS A 62 -15.15 4.04 5.43
N GLU A 63 -15.58 3.04 6.16
CA GLU A 63 -16.12 3.17 7.51
C GLU A 63 -14.98 3.05 8.54
N GLU A 64 -15.25 3.39 9.81
CA GLU A 64 -14.33 3.18 10.94
C GLU A 64 -12.94 3.81 10.75
N ASP A 65 -12.87 4.94 10.03
CA ASP A 65 -11.62 5.62 9.65
C ASP A 65 -10.58 4.64 9.05
N CYS A 66 -11.06 3.63 8.31
CA CYS A 66 -10.25 2.53 7.85
C CYS A 66 -9.25 2.94 6.76
N ILE A 67 -7.95 2.80 7.05
CA ILE A 67 -6.86 2.99 6.10
C ILE A 67 -6.41 1.64 5.53
N LYS A 68 -6.18 0.64 6.40
CA LYS A 68 -5.73 -0.69 5.99
C LYS A 68 -6.16 -1.78 6.97
N VAL A 69 -6.79 -2.82 6.42
CA VAL A 69 -7.13 -4.05 7.15
C VAL A 69 -6.03 -5.10 6.94
N ILE A 70 -5.62 -5.77 8.01
CA ILE A 70 -4.76 -6.95 8.00
C ILE A 70 -5.54 -8.12 8.59
N LEU A 71 -5.71 -9.19 7.81
CA LEU A 71 -6.29 -10.44 8.28
C LEU A 71 -5.17 -11.34 8.82
N LYS A 72 -5.30 -11.73 10.09
CA LYS A 72 -4.42 -12.69 10.75
C LYS A 72 -5.06 -14.09 10.71
N PRO A 73 -4.28 -15.14 10.39
CA PRO A 73 -4.74 -16.53 10.45
C PRO A 73 -5.19 -16.95 11.84
#